data_AF-A0A062V4D8-F1
#
_entry.id   AF-A0A062V4D8-F1
#
_cell.length_a   1.000
_cell.length_b   1.000
_cell.length_c   1.000
_cell.angle_alpha   90.00
_cell.angle_beta   90.00
_cell.angle_gamma   90.00
#
_symmetry.space_group_name_H-M   'P 1'
#
loop_
_entity.id
_entity.type
_entity.pdbx_description
1 polymer ?
#
loop_
_entity_poly.entity_id
_entity_poly.type
_entity_poly.pdbx_seq_one_letter_code
_entity_poly.pdbx_strand_id
1 'polypeptide(L)'
;MSIILDCDIASTFAKIDRIALLKKIFPKSDICITSSVYIELLRARRIGFSFPDKIFELDILRDIEVKDNTIIKGKEEILEIFDAEDK
;
A
#
# COMPACT_ATOMS: atom_id res chain seq x y z
N MET A 1 2.19 -17.13 4.00
CA MET A 1 1.71 -17.27 2.60
C MET A 1 1.41 -15.88 2.12
N SER A 2 1.92 -15.49 0.95
CA SER A 2 1.76 -14.12 0.47
C SER A 2 0.61 -14.05 -0.53
N ILE A 3 -0.22 -13.02 -0.41
CA ILE A 3 -1.31 -12.71 -1.34
C ILE A 3 -0.97 -11.38 -1.98
N ILE A 4 -0.73 -11.43 -3.28
CA ILE A 4 -0.38 -10.26 -4.07
C ILE A 4 -1.68 -9.73 -4.68
N LEU A 5 -2.01 -8.48 -4.37
CA LEU A 5 -3.21 -7.82 -4.90
C LEU A 5 -2.87 -7.08 -6.18
N ASP A 6 -3.74 -7.23 -7.17
CA ASP A 6 -3.76 -6.36 -8.33
C ASP A 6 -4.35 -4.98 -7.97
N CYS A 7 -4.07 -3.97 -8.80
CA CYS A 7 -4.49 -2.59 -8.58
C CYS A 7 -6.01 -2.45 -8.46
N ASP A 8 -6.76 -3.16 -9.29
CA ASP A 8 -8.22 -3.12 -9.26
C ASP A 8 -8.78 -3.64 -7.94
N ILE A 9 -8.21 -4.72 -7.39
CA ILE A 9 -8.63 -5.27 -6.10
C ILE A 9 -8.23 -4.33 -4.96
N ALA A 10 -6.97 -3.90 -4.94
CA ALA A 10 -6.47 -3.01 -3.89
C ALA A 10 -7.28 -1.70 -3.85
N SER A 11 -7.46 -1.06 -5.02
CA SER A 11 -8.20 0.20 -5.13
C SER A 11 -9.69 0.05 -4.83
N THR A 12 -10.33 -1.06 -5.23
CA THR A 12 -11.75 -1.32 -4.93
C THR A 12 -11.98 -1.36 -3.42
N PHE A 13 -11.21 -2.18 -2.70
CA PHE A 13 -11.37 -2.33 -1.24
C PHE A 13 -11.01 -1.06 -0.47
N ALA A 14 -10.07 -0.25 -0.98
CA ALA A 14 -9.75 1.04 -0.43
C ALA A 14 -10.86 2.08 -0.62
N LYS A 15 -11.42 2.18 -1.84
CA LYS A 15 -12.51 3.10 -2.18
C LYS A 15 -13.77 2.86 -1.35
N ILE A 16 -14.09 1.59 -1.05
CA ILE A 16 -15.25 1.24 -0.21
C ILE A 16 -14.94 1.21 1.29
N ASP A 17 -13.71 1.52 1.70
CA ASP A 17 -13.28 1.49 3.10
C ASP A 17 -13.45 0.12 3.77
N ARG A 18 -13.04 -0.95 3.07
CA ARG A 18 -13.19 -2.34 3.53
C ARG A 18 -11.93 -3.18 3.42
N ILE A 19 -10.74 -2.58 3.39
CA ILE A 19 -9.48 -3.36 3.31
C ILE A 19 -9.34 -4.38 4.46
N ALA A 20 -9.90 -4.08 5.64
CA ALA A 20 -9.96 -5.02 6.76
C ALA A 20 -10.66 -6.36 6.43
N LEU A 21 -11.56 -6.41 5.43
CA LEU A 21 -12.17 -7.66 4.97
C LEU A 21 -11.14 -8.59 4.32
N LEU A 22 -10.16 -8.06 3.58
CA LEU A 22 -9.10 -8.88 2.98
C LEU A 22 -8.27 -9.58 4.07
N LYS A 23 -7.96 -8.87 5.16
CA LYS A 23 -7.30 -9.45 6.35
C LYS A 23 -8.16 -10.53 7.01
N LYS A 24 -9.49 -10.38 7.04
CA LYS A 24 -10.40 -11.39 7.60
C LYS A 24 -10.51 -12.65 6.73
N ILE A 25 -10.49 -12.48 5.40
CA ILE A 25 -10.52 -13.60 4.45
C ILE A 25 -9.20 -14.38 4.51
N PHE A 26 -8.08 -13.68 4.71
CA PHE A 26 -6.74 -14.27 4.71
C PHE A 26 -5.97 -13.99 6.02
N PRO A 27 -6.44 -14.50 7.16
CA PRO A 27 -5.96 -14.10 8.49
C PRO A 27 -4.53 -14.53 8.83
N LYS A 28 -3.94 -15.44 8.04
CA LYS A 28 -2.56 -15.95 8.22
C LYS A 28 -1.65 -15.61 7.03
N SER A 29 -2.12 -14.74 6.15
CA SER A 29 -1.39 -14.36 4.95
C SER A 29 -0.92 -12.92 5.04
N ASP A 30 0.24 -12.69 4.46
CA ASP A 30 0.73 -11.34 4.23
C ASP A 30 0.06 -10.81 2.97
N ILE A 31 -0.49 -9.60 3.04
CA ILE A 31 -1.13 -8.94 1.92
C ILE A 31 -0.13 -7.95 1.35
N CYS A 32 0.25 -8.17 0.09
CA CYS A 32 1.26 -7.38 -0.59
C CYS A 32 0.68 -6.77 -1.87
N ILE A 33 1.33 -5.72 -2.38
CA ILE A 33 1.15 -5.20 -3.74
C ILE A 33 2.51 -5.18 -4.43
N THR A 34 2.52 -5.21 -5.75
CA THR A 34 3.76 -5.04 -6.51
C THR A 34 4.15 -3.56 -6.61
N SER A 35 5.40 -3.28 -6.97
CA SER A 35 5.86 -1.91 -7.23
C SER A 35 5.08 -1.22 -8.36
N SER A 36 4.62 -1.97 -9.37
CA SER A 36 3.79 -1.41 -10.45
C SER A 36 2.44 -0.92 -9.92
N VAL A 37 1.77 -1.72 -9.09
CA VAL A 37 0.51 -1.36 -8.42
C VAL A 37 0.72 -0.16 -7.49
N TYR A 38 1.81 -0.14 -6.73
CA TYR A 38 2.16 1.02 -5.89
C TYR A 38 2.27 2.31 -6.72
N ILE A 39 2.95 2.28 -7.88
CA ILE A 39 3.10 3.45 -8.76
C ILE A 39 1.74 3.92 -9.30
N GLU A 40 0.84 2.99 -9.65
CA GLU A 40 -0.51 3.33 -10.11
C GLU A 40 -1.34 4.01 -9.02
N LEU A 41 -1.30 3.48 -7.79
CA LEU A 41 -1.96 4.07 -6.63
C LEU A 41 -1.38 5.45 -6.28
N LEU A 42 -0.05 5.61 -6.38
CA LEU A 42 0.62 6.89 -6.15
C LEU A 42 0.21 7.94 -7.20
N ARG A 43 0.01 7.55 -8.47
CA ARG A 43 -0.53 8.45 -9.49
C ARG A 43 -1.94 8.91 -9.15
N ALA A 44 -2.79 8.03 -8.64
CA ALA A 44 -4.13 8.39 -8.17
C ALA A 44 -4.06 9.37 -6.99
N ARG A 45 -3.17 9.15 -6.03
CA ARG A 45 -2.95 10.08 -4.91
C ARG A 45 -2.53 11.47 -5.40
N ARG A 46 -1.56 11.54 -6.32
CA ARG A 46 -1.02 12.80 -6.88
C ARG A 46 -2.05 13.66 -7.62
N ILE A 47 -3.16 13.08 -8.08
CA ILE A 47 -4.26 13.83 -8.72
C ILE A 47 -5.41 14.14 -7.76
N GLY A 48 -5.25 13.88 -6.45
CA GLY A 48 -6.17 14.30 -5.39
C GLY A 48 -7.07 13.21 -4.81
N PHE A 49 -6.84 11.93 -5.13
CA PHE A 49 -7.59 10.84 -4.48
C PHE A 49 -6.95 10.44 -3.15
N SER A 50 -7.75 10.34 -2.08
CA SER A 50 -7.29 9.92 -0.74
C SER A 50 -7.44 8.43 -0.44
N PHE A 51 -8.13 7.65 -1.29
CA PHE A 51 -8.26 6.21 -1.06
C PHE A 51 -6.92 5.45 -1.06
N PRO A 52 -5.87 5.83 -1.82
CA PRO A 52 -4.58 5.14 -1.78
C PRO A 52 -3.92 5.14 -0.40
N ASP A 53 -4.16 6.17 0.40
CA ASP A 53 -3.53 6.32 1.72
C ASP A 53 -3.91 5.18 2.66
N LYS A 54 -5.16 4.68 2.55
CA LYS A 54 -5.63 3.49 3.28
C LYS A 54 -4.85 2.22 2.96
N ILE A 55 -4.24 2.16 1.77
CA ILE A 55 -3.39 1.05 1.34
C ILE A 55 -1.95 1.28 1.84
N PHE A 56 -1.47 2.53 1.81
CA PHE A 56 -0.11 2.89 2.24
C PHE A 56 0.08 2.90 3.75
N GLU A 57 -0.97 3.22 4.52
CA GLU A 57 -1.02 3.12 5.98
C GLU A 57 -0.94 1.68 6.47
N LEU A 58 -1.27 0.71 5.62
CA LEU A 58 -0.98 -0.68 5.94
C LEU A 58 0.54 -0.83 5.90
N ASP A 59 1.10 -1.47 6.93
CA ASP A 59 2.51 -1.86 7.10
C ASP A 59 3.14 -2.65 5.92
N ILE A 60 2.47 -2.71 4.77
CA ILE A 60 2.90 -3.28 3.48
C ILE A 60 4.29 -2.75 3.08
N LEU A 61 4.59 -1.47 3.29
CA LEU A 61 5.90 -0.90 2.95
C LEU A 61 7.01 -1.46 3.85
N ARG A 62 6.73 -1.69 5.14
CA ARG A 62 7.66 -2.33 6.08
C ARG A 62 7.86 -3.81 5.76
N ASP A 63 6.80 -4.48 5.33
CA ASP A 63 6.85 -5.90 4.99
C ASP A 63 7.66 -6.18 3.73
N ILE A 64 7.66 -5.31 2.71
CA ILE A 64 8.48 -5.47 1.49
C ILE A 64 9.98 -5.46 1.84
N GLU A 65 10.44 -4.53 2.67
CA GLU A 65 11.87 -4.48 2.99
C GLU A 65 12.33 -5.66 3.85
N VAL A 66 11.52 -6.04 4.83
CA VAL A 66 11.87 -7.06 5.83
C VAL A 66 11.70 -8.47 5.27
N LYS A 67 10.67 -8.74 4.46
CA LYS A 67 10.35 -10.09 3.99
C LYS A 67 10.97 -10.41 2.63
N ASP A 68 11.06 -9.45 1.72
CA ASP A 68 11.65 -9.65 0.38
C ASP A 68 13.13 -9.25 0.32
N ASN A 69 13.74 -8.90 1.46
CA ASN A 69 15.15 -8.52 1.60
C ASN A 69 15.58 -7.49 0.52
N THR A 70 14.68 -6.56 0.23
CA THR A 70 14.80 -5.56 -0.82
C THR A 70 14.96 -4.18 -0.17
N ILE A 71 15.88 -3.36 -0.70
CA ILE A 71 16.05 -1.97 -0.24
C ILE A 71 15.27 -1.06 -1.17
N ILE A 72 14.27 -0.36 -0.65
CA ILE A 72 13.52 0.63 -1.43
C ILE A 72 14.38 1.88 -1.56
N LYS A 73 14.86 2.18 -2.77
CA LYS A 73 15.61 3.42 -3.03
C LYS A 73 14.66 4.63 -2.96
N GLY A 74 15.08 5.68 -2.26
CA GLY A 74 14.28 6.90 -2.08
C GLY A 74 13.16 6.74 -1.03
N LYS A 75 13.29 5.75 -0.12
CA LYS A 75 12.33 5.53 0.97
C LYS A 75 12.17 6.77 1.84
N GLU A 76 13.27 7.46 2.15
CA GLU A 76 13.28 8.65 2.98
C GLU A 76 12.48 9.78 2.33
N GLU A 77 12.64 9.98 1.02
CA GLU A 77 11.88 10.98 0.25
C GLU A 77 10.38 10.62 0.18
N ILE A 78 10.04 9.33 0.10
CA ILE A 78 8.66 8.86 0.19
C ILE A 78 8.08 9.19 1.58
N LEU A 79 8.81 8.86 2.65
CA LEU A 79 8.38 9.09 4.03
C LEU A 79 8.27 10.60 4.36
N GLU A 80 9.19 11.43 3.87
CA GLU A 80 9.13 12.88 4.05
C GLU A 80 7.89 13.51 3.40
N ILE A 81 7.42 12.98 2.27
CA ILE A 81 6.16 13.43 1.64
C ILE A 81 4.96 13.09 2.53
N PHE A 82 4.98 11.98 3.27
CA PHE A 82 3.91 11.63 4.20
C PHE A 82 3.95 12.48 5.48
N ASP A 83 5.13 12.70 6.07
CA ASP A 83 5.27 13.51 7.30
C ASP A 83 5.00 15.01 7.08
N ALA A 84 5.11 15.49 5.83
CA ALA A 84 4.83 16.88 5.48
C ALA A 84 3.33 17.19 5.30
N GLU A 85 2.48 16.17 5.08
CA GLU A 85 1.03 16.35 4.91
C GLU A 85 0.24 16.34 6.23
N ASP A 86 0.88 15.95 7.35
CA ASP A 86 0.30 15.92 8.72
C ASP A 86 0.59 17.18 9.57
N LYS A 87 1.09 18.27 8.96
CA LYS A 87 1.34 19.58 9.62
C LYS A 87 0.42 20.70 9.14
#